data_AF-A0A2V6H049-F1
#
_entry.id   AF-A0A2V6H049-F1
#
_cell.length_a   1.000
_cell.length_b   1.000
_cell.length_c   1.000
_cell.angle_alpha   90.00
_cell.angle_beta   90.00
_cell.angle_gamma   90.00
#
_symmetry.space_group_name_H-M   'P 1'
#
loop_
_entity.id
_entity.type
_entity.pdbx_description
1 polymer ?
#
loop_
_entity_poly.entity_id
_entity_poly.type
_entity_poly.pdbx_seq_one_letter_code
_entity_poly.pdbx_strand_id
1 'polypeptide(L)'
;MQHVTAFSRPETVPPVAALVPKRNVWILDSWRDLILYVGTPLLIIPLFTLAQARWSAQEIYLFVAAFGAMGHHLPGMIRAYGDRALFERFRWRFIIAPIFLLAVCVGFYFWDIKTNPVVMIVFLWGVWHGMMQTYGFGRIYDAKTGSFAALTRRLDFATCGIWFAAGVILSPARMTDTLEGFYGCGLPFISPAGIHALQQTLFFAAVAIS
;
A
#
# COMPACT_ATOMS: atom_id res chain seq x y z
N MET A 1 41.83 -14.42 -31.89
CA MET A 1 40.76 -15.38 -31.55
C MET A 1 39.44 -14.63 -31.50
N GLN A 2 38.61 -14.92 -32.50
CA GLN A 2 37.16 -14.72 -32.64
C GLN A 2 36.48 -13.50 -31.98
N HIS A 3 36.25 -12.47 -32.80
CA HIS A 3 35.05 -11.65 -32.70
C HIS A 3 33.85 -12.47 -33.18
N VAL A 4 32.94 -12.82 -32.27
CA VAL A 4 31.66 -13.46 -32.62
C VAL A 4 30.65 -12.36 -32.90
N THR A 5 30.43 -12.08 -34.18
CA THR A 5 29.29 -11.29 -34.68
C THR A 5 28.05 -12.18 -34.71
N ALA A 6 27.26 -12.17 -33.65
CA ALA A 6 25.96 -12.84 -33.60
C ALA A 6 24.82 -11.81 -33.63
N PHE A 7 24.70 -11.08 -34.73
CA PHE A 7 23.46 -10.37 -35.06
C PHE A 7 23.15 -10.65 -36.53
N SER A 8 22.20 -11.54 -36.75
CA SER A 8 21.49 -11.72 -38.01
C SER A 8 20.96 -10.36 -38.47
N ARG A 9 21.05 -10.08 -39.77
CA ARG A 9 20.52 -8.84 -40.38
C ARG A 9 19.07 -8.60 -39.92
N PRO A 10 18.67 -7.34 -39.64
CA PRO A 10 17.28 -7.05 -39.34
C PRO A 10 16.45 -7.32 -40.61
N GLU A 11 15.66 -8.39 -40.59
CA GLU A 11 14.57 -8.57 -41.54
C GLU A 11 13.62 -7.38 -41.36
N THR A 12 13.44 -6.60 -42.42
CA THR A 12 12.50 -5.49 -42.45
C THR A 12 11.09 -6.06 -42.47
N VAL A 13 10.52 -6.27 -41.28
CA VAL A 13 9.09 -6.54 -41.12
C VAL A 13 8.34 -5.38 -41.77
N PRO A 14 7.43 -5.61 -42.74
CA PRO A 14 6.64 -4.54 -43.33
C PRO A 14 5.87 -3.82 -42.21
N PRO A 15 5.73 -2.48 -42.27
CA PRO A 15 5.05 -1.74 -41.23
C PRO A 15 3.59 -2.21 -41.17
N VAL A 16 3.26 -3.00 -40.15
CA VAL A 16 1.87 -3.23 -39.76
C VAL A 16 1.31 -1.85 -39.45
N ALA A 17 0.26 -1.46 -40.17
CA ALA A 17 -0.46 -0.24 -39.87
C ALA A 17 -0.81 -0.27 -38.38
N ALA A 18 -0.17 0.60 -37.60
CA ALA A 18 -0.43 0.71 -36.19
C ALA A 18 -1.88 1.20 -36.04
N LEU A 19 -2.81 0.26 -35.88
CA LEU A 19 -4.13 0.56 -35.35
C LEU A 19 -3.87 1.26 -34.02
N VAL A 20 -4.03 2.58 -34.00
CA VAL A 20 -3.94 3.36 -32.77
C VAL A 20 -4.97 2.75 -31.83
N PRO A 21 -4.54 2.05 -30.76
CA PRO A 21 -5.48 1.36 -29.90
C PRO A 21 -6.44 2.41 -29.36
N LYS A 22 -7.75 2.14 -29.44
CA LYS A 22 -8.77 3.01 -28.86
C LYS A 22 -8.36 3.29 -27.42
N ARG A 23 -8.25 4.57 -27.05
CA ARG A 23 -7.73 4.98 -25.74
C ARG A 23 -8.63 4.42 -24.64
N ASN A 24 -8.24 3.29 -24.06
CA ASN A 24 -8.96 2.64 -22.98
C ASN A 24 -8.36 3.07 -21.64
N VAL A 25 -9.12 3.88 -20.91
CA VAL A 25 -8.75 4.39 -19.59
C VAL A 25 -8.95 3.36 -18.49
N TRP A 26 -9.73 2.31 -18.73
CA TRP A 26 -10.07 1.30 -17.74
C TRP A 26 -9.02 0.18 -17.69
N ILE A 27 -8.78 -0.37 -16.51
CA ILE A 27 -7.89 -1.51 -16.29
C ILE A 27 -8.55 -2.76 -16.86
N LEU A 28 -9.81 -3.01 -16.52
CA LEU A 28 -10.64 -4.07 -17.09
C LEU A 28 -11.64 -3.48 -18.08
N ASP A 29 -12.74 -2.96 -17.56
CA ASP A 29 -13.79 -2.21 -18.25
C ASP A 29 -14.44 -1.24 -17.25
N SER A 30 -15.27 -0.31 -17.75
CA SER A 30 -15.85 0.75 -16.92
C SER A 30 -16.66 0.22 -15.75
N TRP A 31 -17.50 -0.79 -15.96
CA TRP A 31 -18.41 -1.26 -14.92
C TRP A 31 -17.68 -2.09 -13.88
N ARG A 32 -16.75 -2.96 -14.30
CA ARG A 32 -15.94 -3.76 -13.37
C ARG A 32 -15.03 -2.88 -12.54
N ASP A 33 -14.34 -1.92 -13.15
CA ASP A 33 -13.48 -0.99 -12.43
C ASP A 33 -14.31 -0.17 -11.41
N LEU A 34 -15.48 0.34 -11.79
CA LEU A 34 -16.36 1.07 -10.87
C LEU A 34 -16.84 0.20 -9.71
N ILE A 35 -17.30 -1.03 -9.95
CA ILE A 35 -17.75 -1.93 -8.89
C ILE A 35 -16.61 -2.27 -7.92
N LEU A 36 -15.43 -2.61 -8.45
CA LEU A 36 -14.31 -3.05 -7.64
C LEU A 36 -13.64 -1.90 -6.88
N TYR A 37 -13.50 -0.72 -7.48
CA TYR A 37 -12.73 0.37 -6.89
C TYR A 37 -13.58 1.45 -6.22
N VAL A 38 -14.81 1.66 -6.67
CA VAL A 38 -15.74 2.67 -6.09
C VAL A 38 -16.87 1.98 -5.32
N GLY A 39 -17.49 0.97 -5.90
CA GLY A 39 -18.60 0.23 -5.29
C GLY A 39 -18.18 -0.48 -4.00
N THR A 40 -16.98 -1.07 -3.98
CA THR A 40 -16.48 -1.80 -2.82
C THR A 40 -16.30 -0.89 -1.59
N PRO A 41 -15.57 0.24 -1.62
CA PRO A 41 -15.48 1.13 -0.45
C PRO A 41 -16.85 1.71 -0.06
N LEU A 42 -17.71 2.05 -1.02
CA LEU A 42 -19.07 2.52 -0.72
C LEU A 42 -19.94 1.47 -0.02
N LEU A 43 -19.78 0.19 -0.37
CA LEU A 43 -20.46 -0.94 0.25
C LEU A 43 -19.88 -1.28 1.63
N ILE A 44 -18.57 -1.13 1.81
CA ILE A 44 -17.90 -1.40 3.09
C ILE A 44 -18.44 -0.49 4.19
N ILE A 45 -18.73 0.78 3.91
CA ILE A 45 -19.24 1.74 4.91
C ILE A 45 -20.52 1.24 5.62
N PRO A 46 -21.64 0.94 4.93
CA PRO A 46 -22.84 0.44 5.57
C PRO A 46 -22.65 -0.96 6.17
N LEU A 47 -21.86 -1.84 5.54
CA LEU A 47 -21.56 -3.16 6.10
C LEU A 47 -20.81 -3.05 7.43
N PHE A 48 -19.86 -2.12 7.54
CA PHE A 48 -19.11 -1.86 8.77
C PHE A 48 -20.03 -1.31 9.86
N THR A 49 -20.93 -0.39 9.53
CA THR A 49 -21.96 0.11 10.45
C THR A 49 -22.86 -1.01 10.98
N LEU A 50 -23.32 -1.90 10.10
CA LEU A 50 -24.13 -3.07 10.49
C LEU A 50 -23.33 -4.07 11.32
N ALA A 51 -22.05 -4.29 11.01
CA ALA A 51 -21.16 -5.17 11.75
C ALA A 51 -20.95 -4.68 13.19
N GLN A 52 -20.78 -3.37 13.39
CA GLN A 52 -20.65 -2.77 14.72
C GLN A 52 -21.88 -2.95 15.61
N ALA A 53 -23.05 -3.28 15.06
CA ALA A 53 -24.23 -3.61 15.84
C ALA A 53 -24.16 -5.02 16.48
N ARG A 54 -23.21 -5.87 16.07
CA ARG A 54 -23.09 -7.26 16.53
C ARG A 54 -21.71 -7.66 17.03
N TRP A 55 -20.67 -7.00 16.56
CA TRP A 55 -19.28 -7.31 16.88
C TRP A 55 -18.56 -6.07 17.39
N SER A 56 -17.63 -6.30 18.31
CA SER A 56 -16.70 -5.27 18.78
C SER A 56 -15.76 -4.82 17.65
N ALA A 57 -15.22 -3.61 17.79
CA ALA A 57 -14.21 -3.11 16.85
C ALA A 57 -12.99 -4.03 16.74
N GLN A 58 -12.61 -4.72 17.82
CA GLN A 58 -11.51 -5.67 17.84
C GLN A 58 -11.82 -6.93 17.01
N GLU A 59 -13.01 -7.52 17.16
CA GLU A 59 -13.42 -8.67 16.34
C GLU A 59 -13.48 -8.30 14.86
N ILE A 60 -14.07 -7.15 14.54
CA ILE A 60 -14.11 -6.65 13.15
C ILE A 60 -12.69 -6.44 12.62
N TYR A 61 -11.80 -5.85 13.42
CA TYR A 61 -10.40 -5.69 13.05
C TYR A 61 -9.71 -7.04 12.79
N LEU A 62 -9.94 -8.06 13.62
CA LEU A 62 -9.39 -9.40 13.40
C LEU A 62 -9.90 -10.01 12.09
N PHE A 63 -11.19 -9.88 11.77
CA PHE A 63 -11.72 -10.32 10.48
C PHE A 63 -11.05 -9.59 9.30
N VAL A 64 -10.94 -8.27 9.39
CA VAL A 64 -10.32 -7.45 8.33
C VAL A 64 -8.82 -7.74 8.20
N ALA A 65 -8.11 -7.95 9.30
CA ALA A 65 -6.70 -8.31 9.28
C ALA A 65 -6.48 -9.73 8.72
N ALA A 66 -7.28 -10.70 9.15
CA ALA A 66 -7.15 -12.08 8.70
C ALA A 66 -7.51 -12.24 7.21
N PHE A 67 -8.65 -11.70 6.77
CA PHE A 67 -9.11 -11.88 5.39
C PHE A 67 -8.61 -10.78 4.45
N GLY A 68 -8.75 -9.52 4.86
CA GLY A 68 -8.32 -8.38 4.05
C GLY A 68 -6.80 -8.33 3.93
N ALA A 69 -6.10 -8.23 5.06
CA ALA A 69 -4.65 -8.06 5.04
C ALA A 69 -3.90 -9.35 4.63
N MET A 70 -4.24 -10.55 5.11
CA MET A 70 -3.53 -11.74 4.61
C MET A 70 -3.97 -12.15 3.19
N GLY A 71 -5.26 -12.03 2.89
CA GLY A 71 -5.81 -12.44 1.60
C GLY A 71 -5.23 -11.67 0.42
N HIS A 72 -5.01 -10.35 0.56
CA HIS A 72 -4.46 -9.54 -0.54
C HIS A 72 -2.97 -9.75 -0.79
N HIS A 73 -2.22 -10.33 0.15
CA HIS A 73 -0.78 -10.52 0.04
C HIS A 73 -0.48 -11.80 -0.73
N LEU A 74 -1.37 -12.80 -0.66
CA LEU A 74 -1.20 -14.09 -1.31
C LEU A 74 -0.96 -13.98 -2.83
N PRO A 75 -1.75 -13.23 -3.62
CA PRO A 75 -1.46 -13.04 -5.04
C PRO A 75 -0.07 -12.43 -5.29
N GLY A 76 0.35 -11.51 -4.42
CA GLY A 76 1.69 -10.91 -4.48
C GLY A 76 2.80 -11.94 -4.24
N MET A 77 2.62 -12.83 -3.26
CA MET A 77 3.57 -13.92 -2.98
C MET A 77 3.61 -14.93 -4.12
N ILE A 78 2.44 -15.34 -4.64
CA ILE A 78 2.36 -16.24 -5.80
C ILE A 78 3.11 -15.64 -6.99
N ARG A 79 2.93 -14.34 -7.25
CA ARG A 79 3.67 -13.67 -8.34
C ARG A 79 5.17 -13.61 -8.07
N ALA A 80 5.59 -13.23 -6.86
CA ALA A 80 7.00 -13.05 -6.53
C ALA A 80 7.81 -14.34 -6.59
N TYR A 81 7.23 -15.47 -6.16
CA TYR A 81 7.90 -16.78 -6.10
C TYR A 81 7.50 -17.74 -7.21
N GLY A 82 6.39 -17.51 -7.90
CA GLY A 82 5.89 -18.34 -9.00
C GLY A 82 6.34 -17.88 -10.39
N ASP A 83 6.58 -16.58 -10.60
CA ASP A 83 7.16 -16.07 -11.85
C ASP A 83 8.68 -16.22 -11.84
N ARG A 84 9.19 -17.19 -12.61
CA ARG A 84 10.61 -17.50 -12.69
C ARG A 84 11.47 -16.31 -13.14
N ALA A 85 11.01 -15.54 -14.13
CA ALA A 85 11.78 -14.42 -14.65
C ALA A 85 11.87 -13.28 -13.63
N LEU A 86 10.77 -13.02 -12.92
CA LEU A 86 10.73 -12.04 -11.83
C LEU A 86 11.61 -12.48 -10.66
N PHE A 87 11.53 -13.75 -10.27
CA PHE A 87 12.33 -14.31 -9.19
C PHE A 87 13.82 -14.24 -9.52
N GLU A 88 14.24 -14.70 -10.70
CA GLU A 88 15.66 -14.65 -11.11
C GLU A 88 16.21 -13.21 -11.12
N ARG A 89 15.40 -12.24 -11.58
CA ARG A 89 15.77 -10.81 -11.58
C ARG A 89 15.99 -10.23 -10.18
N PHE A 90 15.19 -10.64 -9.19
CA PHE A 90 15.23 -10.09 -7.83
C PHE A 90 15.61 -11.10 -6.75
N ARG A 91 16.26 -12.22 -7.15
CA ARG A 91 16.49 -13.42 -6.34
C ARG A 91 16.97 -13.14 -4.92
N TRP A 92 17.98 -12.27 -4.79
CA TRP A 92 18.59 -11.99 -3.50
C TRP A 92 17.68 -11.18 -2.60
N ARG A 93 16.85 -10.30 -3.15
CA ARG A 93 15.86 -9.56 -2.37
C ARG A 93 14.76 -10.49 -1.85
N PHE A 94 14.28 -11.39 -2.70
CA PHE A 94 13.24 -12.36 -2.34
C PHE A 94 13.72 -13.45 -1.37
N ILE A 95 15.02 -13.72 -1.30
CA ILE A 95 15.57 -14.66 -0.31
C ILE A 95 15.97 -13.94 0.98
N ILE A 96 16.74 -12.86 0.88
CA ILE A 96 17.35 -12.21 2.04
C ILE A 96 16.31 -11.46 2.87
N ALA A 97 15.35 -10.76 2.26
CA ALA A 97 14.41 -9.94 3.02
C ALA A 97 13.51 -10.75 3.97
N PRO A 98 12.90 -11.89 3.57
CA PRO A 98 12.14 -12.73 4.50
C PRO A 98 13.00 -13.32 5.61
N ILE A 99 14.22 -13.79 5.29
CA ILE A 99 15.16 -14.35 6.30
C ILE A 99 15.57 -13.28 7.30
N PHE A 100 15.91 -12.08 6.81
CA PHE A 100 16.25 -10.93 7.65
C PHE A 100 15.09 -10.57 8.56
N LEU A 101 13.87 -10.47 8.04
CA LEU A 101 12.69 -10.17 8.84
C LEU A 101 12.45 -11.23 9.92
N LEU A 102 12.55 -12.51 9.56
CA LEU A 102 12.44 -13.61 10.51
C LEU A 102 13.50 -13.51 11.61
N ALA A 103 14.76 -13.28 11.25
CA ALA A 103 15.86 -13.15 12.20
C ALA A 103 15.66 -11.97 13.16
N VAL A 104 15.18 -10.82 12.66
CA VAL A 104 14.84 -9.66 13.48
C VAL A 104 13.70 -10.01 14.44
N CYS A 105 12.59 -10.58 13.95
CA CYS A 105 11.44 -10.94 14.78
C CYS A 105 11.84 -11.94 15.89
N VAL A 106 12.60 -12.97 15.54
CA VAL A 106 13.10 -13.99 16.48
C VAL A 106 14.08 -13.38 17.48
N GLY A 107 14.98 -12.50 17.04
CA GLY A 107 15.92 -11.81 17.93
C GLY A 107 15.20 -10.95 18.97
N PHE A 108 14.20 -10.17 18.56
CA PHE A 108 13.39 -9.37 19.47
C PHE A 108 12.61 -10.23 20.47
N TYR A 109 12.06 -11.37 20.02
CA TYR A 109 11.39 -12.33 20.89
C TYR A 109 12.31 -12.86 21.99
N PHE A 110 13.55 -13.25 21.64
CA PHE A 110 14.48 -13.82 22.61
C PHE A 110 15.14 -12.80 23.55
N TRP A 111 15.27 -11.54 23.13
CA TRP A 111 15.89 -10.49 23.96
C TRP A 111 14.94 -9.82 24.95
N ASP A 112 13.69 -10.27 25.05
CA ASP A 112 12.63 -9.63 25.88
C ASP A 112 12.50 -8.11 25.63
N ILE A 113 12.98 -7.64 24.46
CA ILE A 113 12.63 -6.34 23.96
C ILE A 113 11.18 -6.50 23.57
N LYS A 114 10.28 -6.04 24.46
CA LYS A 114 8.83 -6.04 24.23
C LYS A 114 8.58 -5.76 22.75
N THR A 115 7.73 -6.55 22.10
CA THR A 115 7.44 -6.53 20.66
C THR A 115 7.06 -5.16 20.08
N ASN A 116 6.94 -4.13 20.91
CA ASN A 116 6.56 -2.76 20.59
C ASN A 116 7.32 -2.17 19.40
N PRO A 117 8.66 -2.24 19.25
CA PRO A 117 9.34 -1.65 18.09
C PRO A 117 9.05 -2.38 16.78
N VAL A 118 9.03 -3.72 16.80
CA VAL A 118 8.72 -4.51 15.59
C VAL A 118 7.27 -4.29 15.18
N VAL A 119 6.34 -4.32 16.13
CA VAL A 119 4.92 -4.06 15.88
C VAL A 119 4.71 -2.64 15.35
N MET A 120 5.39 -1.63 15.92
CA MET A 120 5.32 -0.26 15.43
C MET A 120 5.85 -0.12 14.00
N ILE A 121 7.01 -0.71 13.70
CA ILE A 121 7.57 -0.70 12.34
C ILE A 121 6.62 -1.37 11.35
N VAL A 122 6.05 -2.53 11.70
CA VAL A 122 5.10 -3.25 10.86
C VAL A 122 3.80 -2.46 10.67
N PHE A 123 3.32 -1.79 11.72
CA PHE A 123 2.15 -0.92 11.64
C PHE A 123 2.39 0.26 10.69
N LEU A 124 3.48 1.01 10.88
CA LEU A 124 3.86 2.14 10.01
C LEU A 124 4.08 1.68 8.56
N TRP A 125 4.74 0.53 8.38
CA TRP A 125 4.91 -0.08 7.07
C TRP A 125 3.56 -0.46 6.46
N GLY A 126 2.61 -0.99 7.24
CA GLY A 126 1.28 -1.36 6.76
C GLY A 126 0.49 -0.15 6.26
N VAL A 127 0.54 0.97 7.00
CA VAL A 127 -0.07 2.25 6.58
C VAL A 127 0.59 2.75 5.29
N TRP A 128 1.92 2.79 5.25
CA TRP A 128 2.68 3.18 4.06
C TRP A 128 2.39 2.27 2.86
N HIS A 129 2.32 0.95 3.08
CA HIS A 129 2.05 -0.04 2.05
C HIS A 129 0.67 0.17 1.43
N GLY A 130 -0.36 0.32 2.27
CA GLY A 130 -1.72 0.63 1.81
C GLY A 130 -1.77 1.95 1.03
N MET A 131 -1.09 2.98 1.53
CA MET A 131 -0.99 4.27 0.85
C MET A 131 -0.34 4.13 -0.54
N MET A 132 0.81 3.45 -0.61
CA MET A 132 1.54 3.22 -1.87
C MET A 132 0.74 2.36 -2.85
N GLN A 133 -0.05 1.41 -2.36
CA GLN A 133 -0.92 0.60 -3.20
C GLN A 133 -2.04 1.45 -3.83
N THR A 134 -2.75 2.25 -3.04
CA THR A 134 -3.79 3.18 -3.53
C THR A 134 -3.22 4.20 -4.51
N TYR A 135 -2.08 4.79 -4.16
CA TYR A 135 -1.35 5.71 -5.04
C TYR A 135 -0.96 5.04 -6.37
N GLY A 136 -0.41 3.82 -6.31
CA GLY A 136 -0.03 3.04 -7.48
C GLY A 136 -1.20 2.75 -8.42
N PHE A 137 -2.37 2.41 -7.87
CA PHE A 137 -3.60 2.23 -8.67
C PHE A 137 -3.94 3.51 -9.45
N GLY A 138 -3.91 4.67 -8.79
CA GLY A 138 -4.12 5.95 -9.46
C GLY A 138 -3.11 6.24 -10.59
N ARG A 139 -1.87 5.75 -10.47
CA ARG A 139 -0.84 5.89 -11.53
C ARG A 139 -1.06 5.00 -12.74
N ILE A 140 -1.79 3.89 -12.62
CA ILE A 140 -2.18 3.06 -13.77
C ILE A 140 -3.16 3.83 -14.67
N TYR A 141 -4.13 4.54 -14.08
CA TYR A 141 -5.10 5.35 -14.83
C TYR A 141 -4.43 6.55 -15.53
N ASP A 142 -3.49 7.22 -14.86
CA ASP A 142 -2.71 8.28 -15.47
C ASP A 142 -1.86 7.78 -16.65
N ALA A 143 -1.19 6.64 -16.49
CA ALA A 143 -0.41 6.06 -17.57
C ALA A 143 -1.29 5.71 -18.79
N LYS A 144 -2.52 5.22 -18.55
CA LYS A 144 -3.50 4.93 -19.63
C LYS A 144 -4.01 6.17 -20.34
N THR A 145 -3.97 7.34 -19.71
CA THR A 145 -4.35 8.63 -20.32
C THR A 145 -3.15 9.40 -20.87
N GLY A 146 -1.92 8.92 -20.65
CA GLY A 146 -0.67 9.59 -21.05
C GLY A 146 -0.24 10.71 -20.10
N SER A 147 -0.78 10.76 -18.88
CA SER A 147 -0.40 11.73 -17.86
C SER A 147 0.86 11.28 -17.12
N PHE A 148 1.95 12.03 -17.28
CA PHE A 148 3.23 11.78 -16.59
C PHE A 148 3.80 13.05 -15.94
N ALA A 149 2.98 14.09 -15.76
CA ALA A 149 3.41 15.36 -15.21
C ALA A 149 3.92 15.19 -13.76
N ALA A 150 5.12 15.72 -13.49
CA ALA A 150 5.75 15.60 -12.18
C ALA A 150 4.94 16.27 -11.06
N LEU A 151 4.24 17.37 -11.38
CA LEU A 151 3.38 18.07 -10.42
C LEU A 151 2.18 17.21 -10.02
N THR A 152 1.40 16.71 -10.98
CA THR A 152 0.25 15.82 -10.74
C THR A 152 0.67 14.62 -9.89
N ARG A 153 1.77 13.97 -10.26
CA ARG A 153 2.35 12.84 -9.51
C ARG A 153 2.64 13.17 -8.04
N ARG A 154 3.14 14.38 -7.75
CA ARG A 154 3.46 14.84 -6.39
C ARG A 154 2.20 15.22 -5.62
N LEU A 155 1.23 15.86 -6.27
CA LEU A 155 -0.05 16.22 -5.68
C LEU A 155 -0.83 14.96 -5.30
N ASP A 156 -0.94 13.98 -6.20
CA ASP A 156 -1.63 12.71 -5.91
C ASP A 156 -0.96 11.95 -4.75
N PHE A 157 0.37 11.99 -4.69
CA PHE A 157 1.12 11.38 -3.59
C PHE A 157 0.86 12.09 -2.27
N ALA A 158 0.86 13.42 -2.26
CA ALA A 158 0.54 14.23 -1.08
C ALA A 158 -0.90 13.98 -0.63
N THR A 159 -1.85 13.94 -1.57
CA THR A 159 -3.26 13.63 -1.29
C THR A 159 -3.42 12.26 -0.66
N CYS A 160 -2.79 11.22 -1.21
CA CYS A 160 -2.79 9.90 -0.60
C CYS A 160 -2.17 9.93 0.81
N GLY A 161 -1.03 10.60 0.97
CA GLY A 161 -0.34 10.72 2.24
C GLY A 161 -1.18 11.41 3.32
N ILE A 162 -1.81 12.54 2.98
CA ILE A 162 -2.66 13.30 3.91
C ILE A 162 -3.86 12.47 4.34
N TRP A 163 -4.55 11.81 3.40
CA TRP A 163 -5.72 10.99 3.73
C TRP A 163 -5.39 9.75 4.57
N PHE A 164 -4.28 9.07 4.28
CA PHE A 164 -3.84 7.93 5.11
C PHE A 164 -3.36 8.39 6.49
N ALA A 165 -2.64 9.51 6.58
CA ALA A 165 -2.25 10.09 7.87
C ALA A 165 -3.49 10.52 8.68
N ALA A 166 -4.48 11.15 8.05
CA ALA A 166 -5.74 11.52 8.68
C ALA A 166 -6.48 10.28 9.21
N GLY A 167 -6.54 9.20 8.44
CA GLY A 167 -7.15 7.94 8.88
C GLY A 167 -6.51 7.33 10.13
N VAL A 168 -5.20 7.52 10.33
CA VAL A 168 -4.49 7.05 11.54
C VAL A 168 -4.65 8.04 12.70
N ILE A 169 -4.41 9.33 12.46
CA ILE A 169 -4.28 10.34 13.52
C ILE A 169 -5.64 10.83 14.03
N LEU A 170 -6.66 10.89 13.15
CA LEU A 170 -8.00 11.33 13.52
C LEU A 170 -8.89 10.19 14.03
N SER A 171 -8.52 8.93 13.79
CA SER A 171 -9.22 7.77 14.33
C SER A 171 -8.83 7.55 15.79
N PRO A 172 -9.76 7.59 16.76
CA PRO A 172 -9.42 7.39 18.17
C PRO A 172 -8.73 6.06 18.43
N ALA A 173 -9.24 4.95 17.87
CA ALA A 173 -8.66 3.62 18.04
C ALA A 173 -7.23 3.55 17.48
N ARG A 174 -7.00 4.05 16.25
CA ARG A 174 -5.67 4.01 15.63
C ARG A 174 -4.68 4.93 16.32
N MET A 175 -5.12 6.10 16.78
CA MET A 175 -4.26 7.02 17.52
C MET A 175 -3.84 6.41 18.87
N THR A 176 -4.75 5.72 19.57
CA THR A 176 -4.42 4.98 20.80
C THR A 176 -3.39 3.89 20.51
N ASP A 177 -3.62 3.01 19.53
CA ASP A 177 -2.66 1.97 19.14
C ASP A 177 -1.28 2.57 18.78
N THR A 178 -1.30 3.71 18.08
CA THR A 178 -0.08 4.42 17.66
C THR A 178 0.69 4.96 18.86
N LEU A 179 0.01 5.60 19.82
CA LEU A 179 0.66 6.15 21.01
C LEU A 179 1.16 5.05 21.95
N GLU A 180 0.37 3.99 22.15
CA GLU A 180 0.79 2.82 22.93
C GLU A 180 2.05 2.19 22.35
N GLY A 181 2.10 1.97 21.04
CA GLY A 181 3.30 1.46 20.39
C GLY A 181 4.46 2.45 20.49
N PHE A 182 4.21 3.76 20.31
CA PHE A 182 5.24 4.80 20.31
C PHE A 182 5.92 4.89 21.69
N TYR A 183 5.13 4.96 22.76
CA TYR A 183 5.63 4.94 24.13
C TYR A 183 6.19 3.58 24.52
N GLY A 184 5.60 2.49 24.00
CA GLY A 184 6.12 1.15 24.14
C GLY A 184 7.52 0.95 23.55
N CYS A 185 7.92 1.78 22.58
CA CYS A 185 9.29 1.84 22.05
C CYS A 185 10.24 2.69 22.90
N GLY A 186 9.77 3.31 24.00
CA GLY A 186 10.55 4.22 24.82
C GLY A 186 10.71 5.62 24.24
N LEU A 187 9.87 6.02 23.27
CA LEU A 187 9.94 7.35 22.67
C LEU A 187 9.37 8.44 23.60
N PRO A 188 9.81 9.70 23.46
CA PRO A 188 9.45 10.77 24.41
C PRO A 188 7.96 11.06 24.49
N PHE A 189 7.45 11.40 25.67
CA PHE A 189 6.05 11.80 25.85
C PHE A 189 5.67 12.97 24.93
N ILE A 190 4.50 12.87 24.28
CA ILE A 190 3.91 13.95 23.47
C ILE A 190 2.75 14.55 24.27
N SER A 191 2.77 15.87 24.45
CA SER A 191 1.73 16.55 25.22
C SER A 191 0.35 16.44 24.54
N PRO A 192 -0.76 16.42 25.30
CA PRO A 192 -2.10 16.41 24.73
C PRO A 192 -2.34 17.59 23.78
N ALA A 193 -1.82 18.77 24.12
CA ALA A 193 -1.88 19.95 23.25
C ALA A 193 -1.16 19.72 21.91
N GLY A 194 -0.01 19.05 21.92
CA GLY A 194 0.71 18.67 20.70
C GLY A 194 -0.07 17.71 19.82
N ILE A 195 -0.71 16.69 20.42
CA ILE A 195 -1.57 15.75 19.70
C ILE A 195 -2.78 16.47 19.09
N HIS A 196 -3.45 17.34 19.84
CA HIS A 196 -4.60 18.11 19.33
C HIS A 196 -4.20 19.05 18.20
N ALA A 197 -3.06 19.74 18.30
CA ALA A 197 -2.56 20.60 17.23
C ALA A 197 -2.26 19.80 15.95
N LEU A 198 -1.67 18.61 16.08
CA LEU A 198 -1.44 17.70 14.96
C LEU A 198 -2.75 17.24 14.31
N GLN A 199 -3.73 16.84 15.13
CA GLN A 199 -5.06 16.43 14.66
C GLN A 199 -5.76 17.57 13.91
N GLN A 200 -5.79 18.77 14.46
CA GLN A 200 -6.41 19.93 13.80
C GLN A 200 -5.72 20.26 12.47
N THR A 201 -4.39 20.26 12.45
CA THR A 201 -3.62 20.53 11.23
C THR A 201 -3.91 19.51 10.14
N LEU A 202 -3.92 18.22 10.48
CA LEU A 202 -4.25 17.16 9.52
C LEU A 202 -5.70 17.21 9.06
N PHE A 203 -6.64 17.55 9.95
CA PHE A 203 -8.03 17.74 9.58
C PHE A 203 -8.20 18.86 8.55
N PHE A 204 -7.64 20.05 8.81
CA PHE A 204 -7.70 21.16 7.86
C PHE A 204 -6.98 20.85 6.55
N ALA A 205 -5.84 20.15 6.61
CA ALA A 205 -5.15 19.71 5.40
C ALA A 205 -6.00 18.74 4.57
N ALA A 206 -6.66 17.76 5.20
CA ALA A 206 -7.54 16.82 4.52
C ALA A 206 -8.76 17.54 3.89
N VAL A 207 -9.38 18.47 4.61
CA VAL A 207 -10.49 19.28 4.09
C VAL A 207 -10.04 20.14 2.90
N ALA A 208 -8.85 20.74 2.95
CA ALA A 208 -8.36 21.62 1.89
C ALA A 208 -8.06 20.91 0.56
N ILE A 209 -7.86 19.58 0.59
CA ILE A 209 -7.55 18.76 -0.60
C ILE A 209 -8.75 17.90 -1.05
N SER A 210 -9.90 18.04 -0.40
CA SER A 210 -11.17 17.36 -0.72
C SER A 210 -11.97 18.15 -1.75
#